data_AF-A0A1W2FI90-F1
#
_entry.id   AF-A0A1W2FI90-F1
#
_cell.length_a   1.000
_cell.length_b   1.000
_cell.length_c   1.000
_cell.angle_alpha   90.00
_cell.angle_beta   90.00
_cell.angle_gamma   90.00
#
_symmetry.space_group_name_H-M   'P 1'
#
loop_
_entity.id
_entity.type
_entity.pdbx_description
1 polymer ?
#
loop_
_entity_poly.entity_id
_entity_poly.type
_entity_poly.pdbx_seq_one_letter_code
_entity_poly.pdbx_strand_id
1 'polypeptide(L)'
;MSRIARVVGMGLLTGLLFGAAMWYLNDDIWAGVIGGVAYGGVMAALMRNLWGSRAFKGLDRVQRKRVLRTMRRGEPMDDPELARPLVEQASAILAVPFSHMWLRIVFGLMFALGATGGILALVDGRTPGWSSVFLVLFALVMIFVVVPANGRQRARIAQSKQATESRWGGHPTGSHQSGIG
;
A
#
# COMPACT_ATOMS: atom_id res chain seq x y z
N MET A 1 23.97 7.50 5.92
CA MET A 1 23.07 7.18 4.78
C MET A 1 21.68 7.74 5.03
N SER A 2 21.16 8.56 4.11
CA SER A 2 19.81 9.12 4.23
C SER A 2 18.77 7.99 4.20
N ARG A 3 17.65 8.15 4.94
CA ARG A 3 16.55 7.15 4.95
C ARG A 3 16.01 6.87 3.54
N ILE A 4 16.09 7.86 2.66
CA ILE A 4 15.69 7.77 1.25
C ILE A 4 16.58 6.77 0.50
N ALA A 5 17.90 6.82 0.71
CA ALA A 5 18.84 5.89 0.06
C ALA A 5 18.61 4.42 0.49
N ARG A 6 18.21 4.18 1.75
CA ARG A 6 17.87 2.82 2.21
C ARG A 6 16.58 2.27 1.59
N VAL A 7 15.56 3.11 1.45
CA VAL A 7 14.26 2.69 0.87
C VAL A 7 14.40 2.44 -0.62
N VAL A 8 15.09 3.34 -1.34
CA VAL A 8 15.40 3.16 -2.75
C VAL A 8 16.29 1.94 -2.97
N GLY A 9 17.31 1.77 -2.12
CA GLY A 9 18.19 0.59 -2.15
C GLY A 9 17.44 -0.71 -1.92
N MET A 10 16.56 -0.78 -0.91
CA MET A 10 15.74 -1.97 -0.67
C MET A 10 14.78 -2.24 -1.83
N GLY A 11 14.05 -1.23 -2.33
CA GLY A 11 13.12 -1.40 -3.45
C GLY A 11 13.80 -1.85 -4.74
N LEU A 12 14.98 -1.31 -5.04
CA LEU A 12 15.82 -1.77 -6.14
C LEU A 12 16.26 -3.21 -5.93
N LEU A 13 16.69 -3.57 -4.73
CA LEU A 13 17.19 -4.92 -4.41
C LEU A 13 16.08 -5.98 -4.49
N THR A 14 14.85 -5.67 -4.03
CA THR A 14 13.70 -6.56 -4.25
C THR A 14 13.31 -6.64 -5.72
N GLY A 15 13.36 -5.52 -6.46
CA GLY A 15 13.10 -5.51 -7.90
C GLY A 15 14.12 -6.34 -8.69
N LEU A 16 15.41 -6.28 -8.30
CA LEU A 16 16.51 -7.04 -8.89
C LEU A 16 16.38 -8.53 -8.58
N LEU A 17 16.09 -8.91 -7.33
CA LEU A 17 15.85 -10.30 -6.94
C LEU A 17 14.63 -10.89 -7.66
N PHE A 18 13.56 -10.11 -7.77
CA PHE A 18 12.35 -10.53 -8.49
C PHE A 18 12.60 -10.66 -10.00
N GLY A 19 13.32 -9.71 -10.59
CA GLY A 19 13.72 -9.74 -12.00
C GLY A 19 14.66 -10.92 -12.32
N ALA A 20 15.62 -11.22 -11.43
CA ALA A 20 16.50 -12.36 -11.56
C ALA A 20 15.75 -13.70 -11.42
N ALA A 21 14.79 -13.79 -10.50
CA ALA A 21 13.92 -14.96 -10.38
C ALA A 21 13.02 -15.15 -11.62
N MET A 22 12.48 -14.05 -12.17
CA MET A 22 11.69 -14.09 -13.42
C MET A 22 12.53 -14.44 -14.65
N TRP A 23 13.76 -13.94 -14.74
CA TRP A 23 14.71 -14.31 -15.79
C TRP A 23 15.01 -15.81 -15.75
N TYR A 24 15.33 -16.33 -14.57
CA TYR A 24 15.60 -17.75 -14.37
C TYR A 24 14.41 -18.66 -14.71
N LEU A 25 13.17 -18.17 -14.57
CA LEU A 25 11.96 -18.95 -14.80
C LEU A 25 11.41 -18.87 -16.23
N ASN A 26 11.79 -17.87 -17.03
CA ASN A 26 11.20 -17.61 -18.36
C ASN A 26 12.18 -17.61 -19.52
N ASP A 27 13.50 -17.67 -19.27
CA ASP A 27 14.56 -17.35 -20.25
C ASP A 27 14.39 -15.98 -20.94
N ASP A 28 13.47 -15.14 -20.47
CA ASP A 28 13.17 -13.82 -21.02
C ASP A 28 13.60 -12.73 -20.05
N ILE A 29 14.79 -12.19 -20.32
CA ILE A 29 15.44 -11.11 -19.56
C ILE A 29 14.54 -9.87 -19.47
N TRP A 30 13.78 -9.56 -20.53
CA TRP A 30 13.02 -8.31 -20.61
C TRP A 30 11.81 -8.33 -19.68
N ALA A 31 11.14 -9.47 -19.53
CA ALA A 31 10.02 -9.65 -18.61
C ALA A 31 10.43 -9.43 -17.15
N GLY A 32 11.62 -9.92 -16.76
CA GLY A 32 12.17 -9.73 -15.42
C GLY A 32 12.57 -8.29 -15.13
N VAL A 33 13.23 -7.62 -16.09
CA VAL A 33 13.67 -6.22 -15.93
C VAL A 33 12.48 -5.27 -15.85
N ILE A 34 11.51 -5.39 -16.77
CA ILE A 34 10.34 -4.49 -16.80
C ILE A 34 9.47 -4.72 -15.56
N GLY A 35 9.22 -5.99 -15.19
CA GLY A 35 8.44 -6.33 -14.00
C GLY A 35 9.11 -5.88 -12.71
N GLY A 36 10.42 -6.08 -12.57
CA GLY A 36 11.19 -5.69 -11.40
C GLY A 36 11.29 -4.18 -11.20
N VAL A 37 11.53 -3.42 -12.28
CA VAL A 37 11.63 -1.95 -12.23
C VAL A 37 10.26 -1.32 -11.97
N ALA A 38 9.20 -1.80 -12.63
CA ALA A 38 7.84 -1.31 -12.39
C ALA A 38 7.40 -1.58 -10.95
N TYR A 39 7.61 -2.81 -10.45
CA TYR A 39 7.27 -3.18 -9.08
C TYR A 39 8.08 -2.40 -8.04
N GLY A 40 9.41 -2.30 -8.24
CA GLY A 40 10.31 -1.55 -7.36
C GLY A 40 9.94 -0.07 -7.29
N GLY A 41 9.60 0.54 -8.44
CA GLY A 41 9.14 1.93 -8.51
C GLY A 41 7.82 2.16 -7.76
N VAL A 42 6.82 1.29 -7.97
CA VAL A 42 5.53 1.37 -7.28
C VAL A 42 5.70 1.20 -5.77
N MET A 43 6.48 0.20 -5.32
CA MET A 43 6.70 0.01 -3.89
C MET A 43 7.55 1.10 -3.26
N ALA A 44 8.55 1.64 -3.96
CA ALA A 44 9.32 2.79 -3.47
C ALA A 44 8.44 4.04 -3.33
N ALA A 45 7.53 4.30 -4.27
CA ALA A 45 6.58 5.40 -4.18
C ALA A 45 5.59 5.23 -3.02
N LEU A 46 5.03 4.02 -2.84
CA LEU A 46 4.14 3.70 -1.72
C LEU A 46 4.87 3.83 -0.37
N MET A 47 6.07 3.28 -0.24
CA MET A 47 6.87 3.37 0.98
C MET A 47 7.30 4.80 1.29
N ARG A 48 7.68 5.60 0.29
CA ARG A 48 8.04 7.01 0.47
C ARG A 48 6.87 7.80 1.05
N ASN A 49 5.65 7.56 0.57
CA ASN A 49 4.47 8.26 1.06
C ASN A 49 4.07 7.80 2.48
N LEU A 50 4.21 6.51 2.77
CA LEU A 50 3.87 5.96 4.10
C LEU A 50 4.89 6.33 5.19
N TRP A 51 6.18 6.40 4.87
CA TRP A 51 7.25 6.69 5.84
C TRP A 51 7.59 8.19 5.96
N GLY A 52 7.11 9.02 5.03
CA GLY A 52 7.32 10.47 5.03
C GLY A 52 6.38 11.25 5.95
N SER A 53 5.38 10.59 6.55
CA SER A 53 4.42 11.26 7.40
C SER A 53 5.10 11.83 8.64
N ARG A 54 5.12 13.18 8.73
CA ARG A 54 5.57 13.93 9.90
C ARG A 54 4.73 13.62 11.15
N ALA A 55 3.56 13.00 10.99
CA ALA A 55 2.63 12.68 12.08
C ALA A 55 3.24 11.80 13.18
N PHE A 56 4.29 11.03 12.89
CA PHE A 56 4.97 10.18 13.90
C PHE A 56 6.23 10.78 14.50
N LYS A 57 6.59 12.03 14.17
CA LYS A 57 7.81 12.67 14.68
C LYS A 57 7.62 12.99 16.17
N GLY A 58 8.44 12.38 17.03
CA GLY A 58 8.37 12.54 18.49
C GLY A 58 7.63 11.43 19.24
N LEU A 59 6.88 10.57 18.54
CA LEU A 59 6.19 9.43 19.19
C LEU A 59 7.11 8.23 19.41
N ASP A 60 6.99 7.62 20.59
CA ASP A 60 7.63 6.35 20.92
C ASP A 60 7.05 5.18 20.08
N ARG A 61 7.80 4.10 19.93
CA ARG A 61 7.41 2.91 19.16
C ARG A 61 6.10 2.30 19.66
N VAL A 62 5.85 2.32 20.97
CA VAL A 62 4.60 1.82 21.56
C VAL A 62 3.41 2.69 21.16
N GLN A 63 3.57 4.02 21.26
CA GLN A 63 2.53 4.98 20.85
C GLN A 63 2.20 4.89 19.36
N ARG A 64 3.22 4.75 18.50
CA ARG A 64 3.00 4.54 17.05
C ARG A 64 2.20 3.28 16.77
N LYS A 65 2.51 2.17 17.47
CA LYS A 65 1.80 0.91 17.32
C LYS A 65 0.35 1.03 17.80
N ARG A 66 0.10 1.78 18.88
CA ARG A 66 -1.24 2.08 19.39
C ARG A 66 -2.05 2.87 18.34
N VAL A 67 -1.52 4.00 17.85
CA VAL A 67 -2.15 4.82 16.80
C VAL A 67 -2.50 3.98 15.57
N LEU A 68 -1.54 3.22 15.04
CA LEU A 68 -1.77 2.38 13.86
C LEU A 68 -2.81 1.27 14.11
N ARG A 69 -2.83 0.69 15.32
CA ARG A 69 -3.80 -0.35 15.68
C ARG A 69 -5.22 0.24 15.76
N THR A 70 -5.40 1.35 16.48
CA THR A 70 -6.68 2.06 16.61
C THR A 70 -7.21 2.46 15.24
N MET A 71 -6.36 3.06 14.41
CA MET A 71 -6.70 3.48 13.05
C MET A 71 -7.11 2.30 12.15
N ARG A 72 -6.43 1.14 12.26
CA ARG A 72 -6.79 -0.08 11.50
C ARG A 72 -8.08 -0.75 11.98
N ARG A 73 -8.42 -0.56 13.25
CA ARG A 73 -9.67 -1.07 13.84
C ARG A 73 -10.88 -0.21 13.50
N GLY A 74 -10.67 1.07 13.20
CA GLY A 74 -11.78 2.01 13.01
C GLY A 74 -12.29 2.62 14.30
N GLU A 75 -11.53 2.47 15.40
CA GLU A 75 -11.91 2.94 16.74
C GLU A 75 -11.49 4.42 16.92
N PRO A 76 -12.21 5.20 17.77
CA PRO A 76 -11.76 6.54 18.15
C PRO A 76 -10.50 6.47 19.02
N MET A 77 -9.66 7.51 18.97
CA MET A 77 -8.55 7.63 19.91
C MET A 77 -9.04 8.12 21.27
N ASP A 78 -8.65 7.43 22.36
CA ASP A 78 -8.97 7.84 23.73
C ASP A 78 -7.95 8.83 24.32
N ASP A 79 -6.71 8.83 23.82
CA ASP A 79 -5.64 9.71 24.32
C ASP A 79 -5.59 11.02 23.51
N PRO A 80 -5.80 12.21 24.11
CA PRO A 80 -5.82 13.49 23.38
C PRO A 80 -4.49 13.82 22.70
N GLU A 81 -3.36 13.46 23.32
CA GLU A 81 -2.02 13.63 22.74
C GLU A 81 -1.82 12.80 21.45
N LEU A 82 -2.51 11.67 21.32
CA LEU A 82 -2.40 10.77 20.17
C LEU A 82 -3.48 11.02 19.12
N ALA A 83 -4.53 11.78 19.46
CA ALA A 83 -5.64 12.08 18.57
C ALA A 83 -5.19 12.86 17.32
N ARG A 84 -4.37 13.90 17.51
CA ARG A 84 -3.83 14.70 16.40
C ARG A 84 -2.93 13.89 15.45
N PRO A 85 -1.91 13.14 15.94
CA PRO A 85 -1.14 12.22 15.10
C PRO A 85 -1.98 11.23 14.31
N LEU A 86 -3.06 10.71 14.91
CA LEU A 86 -3.97 9.80 14.23
C LEU A 86 -4.70 10.50 13.08
N VAL A 87 -5.29 11.67 13.32
CA VAL A 87 -6.05 12.43 12.31
C VAL A 87 -5.14 12.90 11.16
N GLU A 88 -3.93 13.37 11.46
CA GLU A 88 -2.94 13.77 10.44
C GLU A 88 -2.53 12.55 9.59
N GLN A 89 -2.22 11.42 10.22
CA GLN A 89 -1.86 10.20 9.51
C GLN A 89 -3.01 9.66 8.65
N ALA A 90 -4.22 9.62 9.20
CA ALA A 90 -5.41 9.16 8.49
C ALA A 90 -5.69 10.06 7.28
N SER A 91 -5.59 11.38 7.46
CA SER A 91 -5.74 12.35 6.37
C SER A 91 -4.68 12.18 5.29
N ALA A 92 -3.41 11.94 5.66
CA ALA A 92 -2.35 11.66 4.70
C ALA A 92 -2.62 10.38 3.89
N ILE A 93 -3.09 9.30 4.55
CA ILE A 93 -3.44 8.04 3.86
C ILE A 93 -4.65 8.24 2.94
N LEU A 94 -5.65 9.01 3.35
CA LEU A 94 -6.86 9.28 2.57
C LEU A 94 -6.59 10.25 1.40
N ALA A 95 -5.62 11.16 1.55
CA ALA A 95 -5.21 12.11 0.51
C ALA A 95 -4.52 11.44 -0.68
N VAL A 96 -3.96 10.24 -0.52
CA VAL A 96 -3.38 9.51 -1.66
C VAL A 96 -4.51 9.14 -2.63
N PRO A 97 -4.46 9.58 -3.90
CA PRO A 97 -5.47 9.23 -4.90
C PRO A 97 -5.30 7.76 -5.32
N PHE A 98 -5.76 6.84 -4.48
CA PHE A 98 -5.73 5.41 -4.75
C PHE A 98 -7.00 5.03 -5.53
N SER A 99 -6.97 5.23 -6.85
CA SER A 99 -8.09 4.86 -7.72
C SER A 99 -8.18 3.34 -7.83
N HIS A 100 -9.16 2.75 -7.16
CA HIS A 100 -9.41 1.31 -7.21
C HIS A 100 -9.67 0.83 -8.65
N MET A 101 -10.22 1.71 -9.48
CA MET A 101 -10.42 1.47 -10.92
C MET A 101 -9.08 1.26 -11.63
N TRP A 102 -8.09 2.13 -11.40
CA TRP A 102 -6.75 1.97 -12.00
C TRP A 102 -6.07 0.67 -11.59
N LEU A 103 -6.13 0.28 -10.31
CA LEU A 103 -5.56 -1.02 -9.89
C LEU A 103 -6.29 -2.21 -10.53
N ARG A 104 -7.62 -2.16 -10.64
CA ARG A 104 -8.38 -3.21 -11.33
C ARG A 104 -8.03 -3.28 -12.82
N ILE A 105 -7.83 -2.14 -13.48
CA ILE A 105 -7.40 -2.09 -14.89
C ILE A 105 -6.00 -2.72 -15.02
N VAL A 106 -5.03 -2.29 -14.19
CA VAL A 106 -3.66 -2.80 -14.27
C VAL A 106 -3.60 -4.30 -14.00
N PHE A 107 -4.24 -4.79 -12.93
CA PHE A 107 -4.24 -6.22 -12.63
C PHE A 107 -5.13 -7.01 -13.60
N GLY A 108 -6.21 -6.42 -14.12
CA GLY A 108 -7.03 -7.04 -15.15
C GLY A 108 -6.27 -7.22 -16.46
N LEU A 109 -5.45 -6.24 -16.84
CA LEU A 109 -4.55 -6.34 -17.97
C LEU A 109 -3.48 -7.43 -17.75
N MET A 110 -2.87 -7.47 -16.55
CA MET A 110 -1.97 -8.57 -16.20
C MET A 110 -2.66 -9.93 -16.32
N PHE A 111 -3.85 -10.08 -15.76
CA PHE A 111 -4.64 -11.31 -15.88
C PHE A 111 -4.87 -11.68 -17.35
N ALA A 112 -5.30 -10.73 -18.18
CA ALA A 112 -5.56 -10.96 -19.60
C ALA A 112 -4.29 -11.38 -20.37
N LEU A 113 -3.13 -10.79 -20.07
CA LEU A 113 -1.86 -11.16 -20.67
C LEU A 113 -1.42 -12.56 -20.23
N GLY A 114 -1.51 -12.87 -18.94
CA GLY A 114 -1.19 -14.21 -18.42
C GLY A 114 -2.11 -15.28 -19.00
N ALA A 115 -3.40 -15.01 -19.08
CA ALA A 115 -4.40 -15.92 -19.64
C ALA A 115 -4.18 -16.14 -21.15
N THR A 116 -3.98 -15.06 -21.92
CA THR A 116 -3.70 -15.14 -23.35
C THR A 116 -2.41 -15.93 -23.61
N GLY A 117 -1.34 -15.65 -22.87
CA GLY A 117 -0.08 -16.40 -22.99
C GLY A 117 -0.24 -17.89 -22.68
N GLY A 118 -1.02 -18.23 -21.65
CA GLY A 118 -1.33 -19.63 -21.33
C GLY A 118 -2.19 -20.32 -22.40
N ILE A 119 -3.20 -19.63 -22.95
CA ILE A 119 -4.07 -20.17 -24.01
C ILE A 119 -3.29 -20.40 -25.30
N LEU A 120 -2.46 -19.44 -25.73
CA LEU A 120 -1.63 -19.59 -26.93
C LEU A 120 -0.68 -20.78 -26.80
N ALA A 121 -0.05 -20.96 -25.63
CA ALA A 121 0.79 -22.13 -25.38
C ALA A 121 0.00 -23.44 -25.57
N LEU A 122 -1.22 -23.53 -25.05
CA LEU A 122 -2.09 -24.71 -25.20
C LEU A 122 -2.48 -24.95 -26.66
N VAL A 123 -2.81 -23.90 -27.41
CA VAL A 123 -3.16 -23.99 -28.84
C VAL A 123 -1.97 -24.49 -29.67
N ASP A 124 -0.76 -24.07 -29.32
CA ASP A 124 0.48 -24.52 -29.96
C ASP A 124 0.92 -25.92 -29.50
N GLY A 125 0.12 -26.61 -28.66
CA GLY A 125 0.45 -27.92 -28.11
C GLY A 125 1.59 -27.91 -27.08
N ARG A 126 1.97 -26.73 -26.58
CA ARG A 126 2.99 -26.55 -25.56
C ARG A 126 2.36 -26.52 -24.18
N THR A 127 3.09 -27.01 -23.17
CA THR A 127 2.69 -26.83 -21.78
C THR A 127 2.82 -25.35 -21.40
N PRO A 128 1.79 -24.71 -20.81
CA PRO A 128 1.89 -23.35 -20.31
C PRO A 128 3.07 -23.23 -19.35
N GLY A 129 3.93 -22.24 -19.58
CA GLY A 129 5.00 -21.94 -18.64
C GLY A 129 4.42 -21.59 -17.28
N TRP A 130 5.09 -22.02 -16.20
CA TRP A 130 4.69 -21.71 -14.82
C TRP A 130 4.45 -20.22 -14.59
N SER A 131 5.19 -19.37 -15.29
CA SER A 131 5.02 -17.92 -15.28
C SER A 131 3.62 -17.43 -15.66
N SER A 132 3.01 -18.00 -16.69
CA SER A 132 1.64 -17.63 -17.11
C SER A 132 0.64 -17.96 -16.00
N VAL A 133 0.75 -19.14 -15.41
CA VAL A 133 -0.08 -19.61 -14.30
C VAL A 133 0.12 -18.71 -13.07
N PHE A 134 1.36 -18.42 -12.70
CA PHE A 134 1.67 -17.54 -11.57
C PHE A 134 1.15 -16.12 -11.78
N LEU A 135 1.27 -15.57 -12.99
CA LEU A 135 0.83 -14.22 -13.31
C LEU A 135 -0.70 -14.11 -13.22
N VAL A 136 -1.42 -15.12 -13.73
CA VAL A 136 -2.88 -15.25 -13.59
C VAL A 136 -3.29 -15.34 -12.11
N LEU A 137 -2.68 -16.26 -11.35
CA LEU A 137 -2.99 -16.44 -9.93
C LEU A 137 -2.68 -15.17 -9.12
N PHE A 138 -1.54 -14.53 -9.38
CA PHE A 138 -1.15 -13.29 -8.72
C PHE A 138 -2.15 -12.17 -9.02
N ALA A 139 -2.53 -11.99 -10.29
CA ALA A 139 -3.51 -10.99 -10.68
C ALA A 139 -4.87 -11.23 -9.99
N LEU A 140 -5.32 -12.48 -9.92
CA LEU A 140 -6.54 -12.86 -9.19
C LEU A 140 -6.46 -12.50 -7.71
N VAL A 141 -5.36 -12.88 -7.02
CA VAL A 141 -5.16 -12.53 -5.60
C VAL A 141 -5.19 -11.01 -5.40
N MET A 142 -4.54 -10.25 -6.27
CA MET A 142 -4.54 -8.79 -6.15
C MET A 142 -5.94 -8.19 -6.32
N ILE A 143 -6.71 -8.65 -7.31
CA ILE A 143 -8.06 -8.15 -7.61
C ILE A 143 -9.06 -8.54 -6.51
N PHE A 144 -9.07 -9.81 -6.09
CA PHE A 144 -10.10 -10.36 -5.22
C PHE A 144 -9.77 -10.31 -3.74
N VAL A 145 -8.49 -10.17 -3.36
CA VAL A 145 -8.08 -10.12 -1.95
C VAL A 145 -7.53 -8.73 -1.60
N VAL A 146 -6.52 -8.27 -2.31
CA VAL A 146 -5.77 -7.06 -1.90
C VAL A 146 -6.56 -5.78 -2.14
N VAL A 147 -7.15 -5.60 -3.32
CA VAL A 147 -7.98 -4.43 -3.65
C VAL A 147 -9.15 -4.26 -2.66
N PRO A 148 -10.01 -5.27 -2.41
CA PRO A 148 -11.09 -5.12 -1.44
C PRO A 148 -10.60 -4.96 0.00
N ALA A 149 -9.52 -5.64 0.39
CA ALA A 149 -8.93 -5.45 1.72
C ALA A 149 -8.46 -4.00 1.93
N ASN A 150 -7.82 -3.39 0.92
CA ASN A 150 -7.42 -1.99 0.97
C ASN A 150 -8.62 -1.05 1.07
N GLY A 151 -9.70 -1.31 0.32
CA GLY A 151 -10.95 -0.54 0.43
C GLY A 151 -11.53 -0.58 1.84
N ARG A 152 -11.63 -1.78 2.43
CA ARG A 152 -12.09 -1.97 3.83
C ARG A 152 -11.18 -1.25 4.82
N GLN A 153 -9.87 -1.32 4.65
CA GLN A 153 -8.92 -0.61 5.52
C GLN A 153 -9.09 0.90 5.42
N ARG A 154 -9.22 1.47 4.22
CA ARG A 154 -9.44 2.92 4.06
C ARG A 154 -10.77 3.36 4.67
N ALA A 155 -11.83 2.56 4.55
CA ALA A 155 -13.10 2.84 5.21
C ALA A 155 -12.96 2.89 6.74
N ARG A 156 -12.24 1.92 7.34
CA ARG A 156 -11.94 1.93 8.78
C ARG A 156 -11.09 3.14 9.19
N ILE A 157 -10.10 3.51 8.40
CA ILE A 157 -9.26 4.69 8.66
C ILE A 157 -10.11 5.97 8.62
N ALA A 158 -11.01 6.10 7.65
CA ALA A 158 -11.95 7.23 7.56
C ALA A 158 -12.90 7.26 8.76
N GLN A 159 -13.44 6.11 9.18
CA GLN A 159 -14.27 5.99 10.37
C GLN A 159 -13.52 6.39 11.65
N SER A 160 -12.30 5.90 11.84
CA SER A 160 -11.46 6.25 12.99
C SER A 160 -11.15 7.75 13.03
N LYS A 161 -10.84 8.35 11.87
CA LYS A 161 -10.64 9.80 11.75
C LYS A 161 -11.89 10.56 12.19
N GLN A 162 -13.04 10.26 11.58
CA GLN A 162 -14.30 10.95 11.87
C GLN A 162 -14.73 10.79 13.33
N ALA A 163 -14.58 9.58 13.90
CA ALA A 163 -14.89 9.31 15.31
C ALA A 163 -13.94 10.02 16.28
N THR A 164 -12.68 10.23 15.88
CA THR A 164 -11.71 10.97 16.69
C THR A 164 -11.97 12.48 16.61
N GLU A 165 -12.29 13.01 15.41
CA GLU A 165 -12.67 14.41 15.21
C GLU A 165 -13.99 14.76 15.91
N SER A 166 -14.97 13.86 15.96
CA SER A 166 -16.23 14.10 16.67
C SER A 166 -16.04 14.11 18.20
N ARG A 167 -15.11 13.29 18.73
CA ARG A 167 -14.82 13.23 20.17
C ARG A 167 -13.98 14.41 20.67
N TRP A 168 -12.98 14.83 19.92
CA TRP A 168 -11.99 15.85 20.35
C TRP A 168 -12.12 17.19 19.63
N GLY A 169 -13.08 17.33 18.72
CA GLY A 169 -13.21 18.49 17.83
C GLY A 169 -12.24 18.44 16.65
N GLY A 170 -12.47 19.31 15.64
CA GLY A 170 -11.63 19.39 14.43
C GLY A 170 -10.17 19.80 14.69
N HIS A 171 -9.83 20.22 15.91
CA HIS A 171 -8.49 20.61 16.35
C HIS A 171 -8.19 20.08 17.77
N PRO A 172 -7.78 18.81 17.93
CA PRO A 172 -7.59 18.16 19.24
C PRO A 172 -6.50 18.79 20.14
N THR A 173 -5.70 19.73 19.64
CA THR A 173 -4.69 20.42 20.43
C THR A 173 -4.64 21.91 20.05
N GLY A 174 -5.38 22.74 20.77
CA GLY A 174 -5.14 24.18 20.80
C GLY A 174 -6.36 25.09 20.69
N SER A 175 -7.24 25.07 21.71
CA SER A 175 -7.75 26.27 22.40
C SER A 175 -8.99 25.92 23.24
N HIS A 176 -8.76 25.34 24.42
CA HIS A 176 -9.54 25.75 25.58
C HIS A 176 -9.17 27.22 25.83
N GLN A 177 -9.82 28.15 25.10
CA GLN A 177 -9.93 29.52 25.59
C GLN A 177 -10.84 29.45 26.81
N SER A 178 -10.21 29.69 27.95
CA SER A 178 -10.78 30.00 29.25
C SER A 178 -11.91 31.03 29.11
N GLY A 179 -13.14 30.56 28.96
CA GLY A 179 -14.33 31.29 29.37
C GLY A 179 -14.48 31.11 30.88
N ILE A 180 -13.68 31.84 31.65
CA ILE A 180 -13.94 32.06 33.08
C ILE A 180 -14.21 33.55 33.19
N GLY A 181 -15.50 33.87 33.31
CA GLY A 181 -15.96 35.17 33.80
C GLY A 181 -15.85 35.27 35.32
#